data_AF-A0A4Q0SYQ9-F1
#
_entry.id   AF-A0A4Q0SYQ9-F1
#
_cell.length_a   1.000
_cell.length_b   1.000
_cell.length_c   1.000
_cell.angle_alpha   90.00
_cell.angle_beta   90.00
_cell.angle_gamma   90.00
#
_symmetry.space_group_name_H-M   'P 1'
#
loop_
_entity.id
_entity.type
_entity.pdbx_description
1 polymer ?
#
loop_
_entity_poly.entity_id
_entity_poly.type
_entity_poly.pdbx_seq_one_letter_code
_entity_poly.pdbx_strand_id
1 'polypeptide(L)'
;MSTTLEPHRPLFVSNCRKDPPFAASLTERIAMATFPITVDATALSNTAYLIIGPPTGFNIFPPNSSALGWTANSQAYTVSMETGDYLFQIESGGVNSFHFQISATGTITYAAEYAAFLSGEGTSELRVLGYKVQLDARYITGQVFWSGNLAIDNNNLPIPLETFNLIPLDTYKVSASDENDWAFGVDNTGKVFYDQSFDYAQGGFLQGAGTTKLTLLGYPLLIDARNAGEAGVRISSDTGVPFATSGVTYANLLPGCIYVLEFEDGVLSSATFRFSDVGVLTLTHQLPWVLSLDKFHGVPRLTVNRVTLAH
;
A
#
# COMPACT_ATOMS: atom_id res chain seq x y z
N MET A 1 -70.90 64.74 -54.80
CA MET A 1 -70.50 63.32 -54.74
C MET A 1 -69.04 63.27 -55.20
N SER A 2 -68.07 62.67 -54.52
CA SER A 2 -68.07 61.96 -53.23
C SER A 2 -66.73 62.23 -52.48
N THR A 3 -66.55 61.70 -51.27
CA THR A 3 -65.50 62.04 -50.28
C THR A 3 -64.29 61.08 -50.24
N THR A 4 -63.19 61.53 -49.59
CA THR A 4 -62.18 60.72 -48.81
C THR A 4 -61.29 59.69 -49.58
N LEU A 5 -60.11 59.19 -49.14
CA LEU A 5 -59.26 59.25 -47.92
C LEU A 5 -57.78 58.87 -48.28
N GLU A 6 -56.77 59.12 -47.41
CA GLU A 6 -55.34 58.68 -47.55
C GLU A 6 -55.12 57.15 -47.35
N PRO A 7 -54.00 56.49 -47.80
CA PRO A 7 -52.83 56.25 -46.89
C PRO A 7 -51.40 55.87 -47.46
N HIS A 8 -50.38 56.06 -46.58
CA HIS A 8 -49.14 55.27 -46.31
C HIS A 8 -47.90 55.12 -47.26
N ARG A 9 -46.72 54.98 -46.60
CA ARG A 9 -45.34 54.87 -47.13
C ARG A 9 -44.87 53.41 -47.37
N PRO A 10 -43.84 53.16 -48.21
CA PRO A 10 -43.12 51.89 -48.28
C PRO A 10 -41.93 51.78 -47.30
N LEU A 11 -41.60 50.56 -46.89
CA LEU A 11 -40.38 50.17 -46.14
C LEU A 11 -39.47 49.32 -47.05
N PHE A 12 -38.15 49.52 -46.97
CA PHE A 12 -37.15 48.69 -47.63
C PHE A 12 -36.51 47.71 -46.63
N VAL A 13 -36.45 46.42 -46.98
CA VAL A 13 -35.59 45.42 -46.33
C VAL A 13 -35.03 44.48 -47.40
N SER A 14 -33.72 44.29 -47.42
CA SER A 14 -33.01 43.39 -48.35
C SER A 14 -32.94 41.96 -47.80
N ASN A 15 -33.42 40.98 -48.57
CA ASN A 15 -33.39 39.57 -48.15
C ASN A 15 -31.99 38.94 -48.20
N CYS A 16 -31.57 38.30 -47.10
CA CYS A 16 -30.43 37.40 -47.08
C CYS A 16 -30.69 36.14 -47.94
N ARG A 17 -29.65 35.70 -48.65
CA ARG A 17 -29.67 34.47 -49.45
C ARG A 17 -29.61 33.26 -48.50
N LYS A 18 -30.49 32.28 -48.68
CA LYS A 18 -30.43 31.02 -47.91
C LYS A 18 -29.25 30.18 -48.39
N ASP A 19 -28.23 30.04 -47.55
CA ASP A 19 -27.39 28.86 -47.60
C ASP A 19 -28.24 27.62 -47.25
N PRO A 20 -27.95 26.43 -47.83
CA PRO A 20 -28.56 25.21 -47.35
C PRO A 20 -28.17 25.02 -45.88
N PRO A 21 -29.09 24.58 -44.99
CA PRO A 21 -28.68 24.21 -43.65
C PRO A 21 -27.61 23.12 -43.78
N PHE A 22 -26.47 23.34 -43.13
CA PHE A 22 -25.48 22.28 -42.94
C PHE A 22 -26.23 21.06 -42.40
N ALA A 23 -26.23 19.98 -43.17
CA ALA A 23 -26.43 18.66 -42.61
C ALA A 23 -25.21 18.39 -41.73
N ALA A 24 -25.22 18.95 -40.51
CA ALA A 24 -24.50 18.36 -39.42
C ALA A 24 -25.00 16.92 -39.38
N SER A 25 -24.15 15.98 -39.77
CA SER A 25 -24.39 14.59 -39.44
C SER A 25 -24.47 14.58 -37.92
N LEU A 26 -25.69 14.44 -37.41
CA LEU A 26 -25.92 13.80 -36.14
C LEU A 26 -25.34 12.40 -36.31
N THR A 27 -24.03 12.30 -36.09
CA THR A 27 -23.41 11.08 -35.62
C THR A 27 -24.11 10.84 -34.30
N GLU A 28 -25.20 10.10 -34.39
CA GLU A 28 -25.96 9.60 -33.26
C GLU A 28 -24.97 8.76 -32.47
N ARG A 29 -24.28 9.41 -31.53
CA ARG A 29 -23.59 8.72 -30.45
C ARG A 29 -24.69 7.92 -29.79
N ILE A 30 -24.73 6.63 -30.09
CA ILE A 30 -25.50 5.66 -29.33
C ILE A 30 -25.13 5.94 -27.88
N ALA A 31 -26.06 6.51 -27.13
CA ALA A 31 -25.85 6.76 -25.72
C ALA A 31 -25.76 5.38 -25.08
N MET A 32 -24.53 4.93 -24.81
CA MET A 32 -24.33 3.63 -24.17
C MET A 32 -25.01 3.71 -22.81
N ALA A 33 -25.85 2.73 -22.52
CA ALA A 33 -26.63 2.72 -21.30
C ALA A 33 -25.66 2.65 -20.12
N THR A 34 -25.69 3.67 -19.26
CA THR A 34 -24.97 3.65 -17.99
C THR A 34 -25.91 3.20 -16.89
N PHE A 35 -25.39 2.38 -15.99
CA PHE A 35 -26.11 1.82 -14.86
C PHE A 35 -25.49 2.34 -13.55
N PRO A 36 -26.30 2.68 -12.54
CA PRO A 36 -25.78 3.07 -11.23
C PRO A 36 -25.25 1.82 -10.51
N ILE A 37 -23.93 1.69 -10.44
CA ILE A 37 -23.25 0.58 -9.77
C ILE A 37 -22.64 1.07 -8.46
N THR A 38 -23.03 0.45 -7.35
CA THR A 38 -22.42 0.69 -6.03
C THR A 38 -21.21 -0.22 -5.84
N VAL A 39 -20.10 0.34 -5.36
CA VAL A 39 -18.91 -0.41 -4.94
C VAL A 39 -18.66 -0.16 -3.47
N ASP A 40 -18.69 -1.23 -2.68
CA ASP A 40 -18.49 -1.26 -1.24
C ASP A 40 -17.17 -2.00 -0.93
N ALA A 41 -16.09 -1.23 -0.73
CA ALA A 41 -14.78 -1.75 -0.34
C ALA A 41 -14.46 -1.49 1.16
N THR A 42 -15.48 -1.17 1.97
CA THR A 42 -15.34 -0.77 3.38
C THR A 42 -14.82 -1.85 4.30
N ALA A 43 -14.90 -3.11 3.87
CA ALA A 43 -14.33 -4.23 4.60
C ALA A 43 -12.79 -4.28 4.50
N LEU A 44 -12.18 -3.74 3.44
CA LEU A 44 -10.75 -3.90 3.16
C LEU A 44 -9.85 -3.05 4.08
N SER A 45 -8.63 -3.54 4.28
CA SER A 45 -7.63 -2.87 5.15
C SER A 45 -6.67 -1.90 4.44
N ASN A 46 -6.63 -1.88 3.11
CA ASN A 46 -6.04 -0.75 2.37
C ASN A 46 -6.97 0.47 2.48
N THR A 47 -6.44 1.70 2.43
CA THR A 47 -7.24 2.93 2.55
C THR A 47 -7.85 3.43 1.25
N ALA A 48 -7.36 2.98 0.08
CA ALA A 48 -7.89 3.42 -1.21
C ALA A 48 -7.78 2.38 -2.33
N TYR A 49 -8.64 2.54 -3.33
CA TYR A 49 -8.75 1.71 -4.53
C TYR A 49 -9.08 2.54 -5.78
N LEU A 50 -9.02 1.90 -6.94
CA LEU A 50 -9.28 2.44 -8.25
C LEU A 50 -10.10 1.44 -9.06
N ILE A 51 -10.94 1.96 -9.97
CA ILE A 51 -11.66 1.17 -10.96
C ILE A 51 -11.29 1.69 -12.35
N ILE A 52 -10.92 0.79 -13.26
CA ILE A 52 -10.49 1.10 -14.62
C ILE A 52 -11.42 0.35 -15.59
N GLY A 53 -11.87 0.99 -16.66
CA GLY A 53 -12.77 0.36 -17.63
C GLY A 53 -12.74 0.95 -19.06
N PRO A 54 -13.53 0.36 -19.98
CA PRO A 54 -13.65 0.82 -21.35
C PRO A 54 -14.40 2.15 -21.45
N PRO A 55 -14.28 2.87 -22.58
CA PRO A 55 -13.45 2.56 -23.75
C PRO A 55 -12.02 3.15 -23.70
N THR A 56 -11.60 3.75 -22.59
CA THR A 56 -10.40 4.61 -22.54
C THR A 56 -9.31 4.20 -21.55
N GLY A 57 -9.50 3.16 -20.72
CA GLY A 57 -8.55 2.87 -19.63
C GLY A 57 -8.43 4.05 -18.66
N PHE A 58 -9.47 4.88 -18.61
CA PHE A 58 -9.53 6.06 -17.77
C PHE A 58 -10.04 5.64 -16.39
N ASN A 59 -9.44 6.22 -15.36
CA ASN A 59 -9.86 6.01 -13.99
C ASN A 59 -11.34 6.42 -13.87
N ILE A 60 -12.16 5.56 -13.30
CA ILE A 60 -13.44 6.01 -12.76
C ILE A 60 -13.09 6.85 -11.53
N PHE A 61 -13.66 8.06 -11.44
CA PHE A 61 -13.45 8.98 -10.32
C PHE A 61 -14.72 9.06 -9.45
N PRO A 62 -14.94 8.12 -8.50
CA PRO A 62 -15.91 8.29 -7.43
C PRO A 62 -15.59 9.53 -6.55
N PRO A 63 -16.58 10.07 -5.80
CA PRO A 63 -16.30 10.92 -4.64
C PRO A 63 -15.68 12.28 -5.02
N ASN A 64 -14.69 12.84 -4.31
CA ASN A 64 -13.76 12.37 -3.26
C ASN A 64 -12.50 11.56 -3.68
N SER A 65 -12.37 11.13 -4.94
CA SER A 65 -11.10 10.59 -5.47
C SER A 65 -9.95 11.59 -5.39
N SER A 66 -8.72 11.14 -5.17
CA SER A 66 -7.51 11.95 -5.26
C SER A 66 -7.28 12.48 -6.70
N ALA A 67 -6.37 13.43 -6.87
CA ALA A 67 -5.96 13.91 -8.20
C ALA A 67 -5.36 12.82 -9.11
N LEU A 68 -5.01 11.66 -8.56
CA LEU A 68 -4.54 10.48 -9.28
C LEU A 68 -5.64 9.42 -9.54
N GLY A 69 -6.86 9.64 -9.03
CA GLY A 69 -8.01 8.72 -9.19
C GLY A 69 -8.20 7.71 -8.06
N TRP A 70 -7.38 7.76 -7.01
CA TRP A 70 -7.55 6.90 -5.83
C TRP A 70 -8.78 7.27 -5.03
N THR A 71 -9.71 6.35 -4.88
CA THR A 71 -10.94 6.47 -4.09
C THR A 71 -10.71 5.91 -2.70
N ALA A 72 -10.93 6.71 -1.66
CA ALA A 72 -10.86 6.22 -0.28
C ALA A 72 -11.88 5.09 -0.07
N ASN A 73 -11.53 3.99 0.60
CA ASN A 73 -12.45 2.87 0.82
C ASN A 73 -13.35 3.03 2.06
N SER A 74 -13.30 4.18 2.75
CA SER A 74 -13.97 4.42 4.04
C SER A 74 -15.51 4.44 3.99
N GLN A 75 -16.10 4.39 2.80
CA GLN A 75 -17.53 4.25 2.56
C GLN A 75 -17.77 3.55 1.19
N ALA A 76 -19.03 3.20 0.90
CA ALA A 76 -19.42 2.72 -0.43
C ALA A 76 -19.71 3.89 -1.39
N TYR A 77 -19.51 3.68 -2.69
CA TYR A 77 -19.73 4.71 -3.73
C TYR A 77 -20.56 4.18 -4.89
N THR A 78 -21.58 4.93 -5.30
CA THR A 78 -22.33 4.65 -6.53
C THR A 78 -21.78 5.47 -7.69
N VAL A 79 -21.47 4.81 -8.81
CA VAL A 79 -21.02 5.46 -10.05
C VAL A 79 -21.79 4.91 -11.24
N SER A 80 -22.07 5.78 -12.22
CA SER A 80 -22.65 5.40 -13.50
C SER A 80 -21.61 4.67 -14.36
N MET A 81 -21.76 3.37 -14.55
CA MET A 81 -20.87 2.51 -15.35
C MET A 81 -21.55 2.03 -16.63
N GLU A 82 -20.83 1.98 -17.73
CA GLU A 82 -21.30 1.41 -19.00
C GLU A 82 -21.27 -0.13 -18.95
N THR A 83 -21.82 -0.81 -19.97
CA THR A 83 -21.61 -2.25 -20.13
C THR A 83 -20.15 -2.53 -20.47
N GLY A 84 -19.47 -3.40 -19.74
CA GLY A 84 -18.05 -3.67 -20.01
C GLY A 84 -17.35 -4.47 -18.93
N ASP A 85 -16.06 -4.68 -19.17
CA ASP A 85 -15.12 -5.32 -18.24
C ASP A 85 -14.35 -4.25 -17.45
N TYR A 86 -14.28 -4.40 -16.14
CA TYR A 86 -13.73 -3.44 -15.21
C TYR A 86 -12.68 -4.11 -14.33
N LEU A 87 -11.52 -3.46 -14.22
CA LEU A 87 -10.47 -3.85 -13.29
C LEU A 87 -10.65 -3.11 -11.96
N PHE A 88 -10.62 -3.86 -10.85
CA PHE A 88 -10.41 -3.31 -9.51
C PHE A 88 -8.92 -3.37 -9.16
N GLN A 89 -8.39 -2.28 -8.63
CA GLN A 89 -6.99 -2.15 -8.21
C GLN A 89 -6.92 -1.43 -6.86
N ILE A 90 -6.13 -1.90 -5.89
CA ILE A 90 -5.84 -1.16 -4.66
C ILE A 90 -4.64 -0.22 -4.82
N GLU A 91 -4.55 0.80 -3.95
CA GLU A 91 -3.43 1.75 -3.98
C GLU A 91 -2.07 1.05 -3.80
N SER A 92 -1.03 1.60 -4.48
CA SER A 92 0.37 1.14 -4.51
C SER A 92 0.80 0.15 -5.62
N GLY A 93 0.05 0.08 -6.72
CA GLY A 93 0.61 -0.29 -8.03
C GLY A 93 0.78 -1.79 -8.31
N GLY A 94 0.20 -2.68 -7.50
CA GLY A 94 -0.06 -4.07 -7.93
C GLY A 94 -0.90 -4.07 -9.21
N VAL A 95 -0.41 -4.71 -10.28
CA VAL A 95 -1.10 -4.72 -11.58
C VAL A 95 -2.09 -5.87 -11.62
N ASN A 96 -3.38 -5.52 -11.62
CA ASN A 96 -4.56 -6.41 -11.62
C ASN A 96 -4.85 -7.10 -10.28
N SER A 97 -5.78 -6.56 -9.48
CA SER A 97 -6.28 -7.29 -8.30
C SER A 97 -7.39 -8.30 -8.68
N PHE A 98 -8.42 -7.86 -9.41
CA PHE A 98 -9.42 -8.74 -10.02
C PHE A 98 -10.27 -7.99 -11.06
N HIS A 99 -10.94 -8.74 -11.93
CA HIS A 99 -11.89 -8.22 -12.92
C HIS A 99 -13.34 -8.52 -12.53
N PHE A 100 -14.24 -7.58 -12.84
CA PHE A 100 -15.69 -7.75 -12.78
C PHE A 100 -16.33 -7.12 -14.02
N GLN A 101 -17.55 -7.53 -14.36
CA GLN A 101 -18.23 -7.12 -15.59
C GLN A 101 -19.61 -6.53 -15.28
N ILE A 102 -19.99 -5.48 -16.01
CA ILE A 102 -21.34 -4.91 -15.98
C ILE A 102 -22.11 -5.38 -17.22
N SER A 103 -23.19 -6.11 -16.98
CA SER A 103 -24.05 -6.68 -18.00
C SER A 103 -24.94 -5.65 -18.70
N ALA A 104 -25.54 -6.02 -19.82
CA ALA A 104 -26.54 -5.22 -20.53
C ALA A 104 -27.83 -4.93 -19.71
N THR A 105 -27.99 -5.53 -18.53
CA THR A 105 -29.08 -5.24 -17.58
C THR A 105 -28.62 -4.48 -16.35
N GLY A 106 -27.37 -4.00 -16.31
CA GLY A 106 -26.82 -3.26 -15.17
C GLY A 106 -26.51 -4.12 -13.95
N THR A 107 -26.23 -5.40 -14.17
CA THR A 107 -25.87 -6.35 -13.11
C THR A 107 -24.40 -6.76 -13.20
N ILE A 108 -23.79 -6.99 -12.05
CA ILE A 108 -22.39 -7.40 -11.91
C ILE A 108 -22.24 -8.91 -12.11
N THR A 109 -21.21 -9.33 -12.83
CA THR A 109 -20.72 -10.72 -12.86
C THR A 109 -19.21 -10.75 -12.68
N TYR A 110 -18.67 -11.83 -12.10
CA TYR A 110 -17.23 -12.01 -11.91
C TYR A 110 -16.86 -13.51 -11.93
N ALA A 111 -15.56 -13.84 -11.95
CA ALA A 111 -15.13 -15.23 -11.94
C ALA A 111 -15.53 -15.93 -10.64
N ALA A 112 -15.97 -17.20 -10.72
CA ALA A 112 -16.47 -17.95 -9.56
C ALA A 112 -15.41 -18.12 -8.44
N GLU A 113 -14.12 -18.11 -8.79
CA GLU A 113 -13.01 -18.11 -7.84
C GLU A 113 -12.93 -16.84 -6.96
N TYR A 114 -13.54 -15.73 -7.40
CA TYR A 114 -13.60 -14.50 -6.61
C TYR A 114 -14.78 -14.47 -5.63
N ALA A 115 -15.77 -15.36 -5.74
CA ALA A 115 -16.95 -15.40 -4.87
C ALA A 115 -16.64 -15.70 -3.38
N ALA A 116 -15.40 -16.08 -3.06
CA ALA A 116 -14.93 -16.26 -1.69
C ALA A 116 -14.45 -14.95 -1.02
N PHE A 117 -14.17 -13.88 -1.79
CA PHE A 117 -13.82 -12.55 -1.28
C PHE A 117 -14.65 -11.40 -1.88
N LEU A 118 -15.55 -11.68 -2.84
CA LEU A 118 -16.52 -10.76 -3.41
C LEU A 118 -17.95 -11.20 -3.09
N SER A 119 -18.90 -10.25 -3.08
CA SER A 119 -20.33 -10.56 -3.10
C SER A 119 -21.11 -9.56 -3.96
N GLY A 120 -22.34 -9.91 -4.31
CA GLY A 120 -23.24 -9.07 -5.11
C GLY A 120 -23.33 -9.40 -6.60
N GLU A 121 -22.83 -10.57 -7.02
CA GLU A 121 -23.12 -11.12 -8.35
C GLU A 121 -24.63 -11.14 -8.65
N GLY A 122 -25.01 -10.77 -9.87
CA GLY A 122 -26.39 -10.61 -10.32
C GLY A 122 -27.09 -9.34 -9.82
N THR A 123 -26.41 -8.48 -9.06
CA THR A 123 -26.95 -7.22 -8.52
C THR A 123 -26.23 -5.99 -9.08
N SER A 124 -26.65 -4.78 -8.68
CA SER A 124 -25.95 -3.52 -8.98
C SER A 124 -25.02 -3.05 -7.84
N GLU A 125 -24.69 -3.92 -6.88
CA GLU A 125 -23.79 -3.64 -5.76
C GLU A 125 -22.63 -4.66 -5.75
N LEU A 126 -21.39 -4.21 -5.91
CA LEU A 126 -20.19 -5.02 -5.75
C LEU A 126 -19.64 -4.79 -4.35
N ARG A 127 -19.53 -5.83 -3.53
CA ARG A 127 -18.88 -5.73 -2.22
C ARG A 127 -17.56 -6.50 -2.22
N VAL A 128 -16.48 -5.83 -1.84
CA VAL A 128 -15.13 -6.37 -1.81
C VAL A 128 -14.77 -6.64 -0.35
N LEU A 129 -14.85 -7.90 0.04
CA LEU A 129 -14.78 -8.35 1.43
C LEU A 129 -13.35 -8.68 1.87
N GLY A 130 -12.55 -9.23 0.96
CA GLY A 130 -11.20 -9.71 1.25
C GLY A 130 -11.15 -10.96 2.13
N TYR A 131 -9.93 -11.44 2.37
CA TYR A 131 -9.60 -12.56 3.24
C TYR A 131 -8.99 -12.07 4.55
N LYS A 132 -9.39 -12.70 5.66
CA LYS A 132 -8.83 -12.43 6.98
C LYS A 132 -7.43 -13.03 7.12
N VAL A 133 -6.42 -12.17 7.04
CA VAL A 133 -5.01 -12.52 7.20
C VAL A 133 -4.49 -11.91 8.50
N GLN A 134 -3.97 -12.75 9.39
CA GLN A 134 -3.36 -12.31 10.64
C GLN A 134 -1.87 -12.01 10.45
N LEU A 135 -1.41 -10.82 10.85
CA LEU A 135 0.00 -10.46 10.83
C LEU A 135 0.48 -10.34 12.30
N ASP A 136 1.57 -11.04 12.62
CA ASP A 136 2.11 -11.20 13.97
C ASP A 136 3.56 -10.72 14.03
N ALA A 137 3.79 -9.52 14.56
CA ALA A 137 5.11 -8.93 14.73
C ALA A 137 5.58 -8.85 16.19
N ARG A 138 4.92 -9.56 17.13
CA ARG A 138 5.30 -9.62 18.57
C ARG A 138 6.76 -9.95 18.85
N TYR A 139 7.43 -10.64 17.92
CA TYR A 139 8.82 -11.04 18.09
C TYR A 139 9.79 -9.92 17.69
N ILE A 140 9.37 -8.95 16.87
CA ILE A 140 10.24 -7.88 16.40
C ILE A 140 10.40 -6.83 17.51
N THR A 141 11.65 -6.45 17.79
CA THR A 141 11.96 -5.34 18.68
C THR A 141 11.81 -4.06 17.90
N GLY A 142 10.74 -3.31 18.15
CA GLY A 142 10.58 -1.98 17.59
C GLY A 142 9.23 -1.68 16.98
N GLN A 143 9.22 -0.67 16.13
CA GLN A 143 8.15 -0.42 15.17
C GLN A 143 8.41 -1.22 13.89
N VAL A 144 7.33 -1.74 13.30
CA VAL A 144 7.31 -2.38 12.00
C VAL A 144 6.41 -1.51 11.12
N PHE A 145 6.93 -1.08 9.98
CA PHE A 145 6.23 -0.22 9.05
C PHE A 145 5.62 -1.06 7.92
N TRP A 146 4.43 -0.69 7.49
CA TRP A 146 3.81 -1.26 6.30
C TRP A 146 3.98 -0.26 5.17
N SER A 147 4.96 -0.53 4.32
CA SER A 147 5.14 0.14 3.04
C SER A 147 4.30 -0.57 1.96
N GLY A 148 4.00 0.10 0.85
CA GLY A 148 3.35 -0.53 -0.31
C GLY A 148 1.84 -0.71 -0.21
N ASN A 149 1.32 -1.84 -0.74
CA ASN A 149 -0.12 -2.08 -1.03
C ASN A 149 -1.02 -2.26 0.20
N LEU A 150 -0.49 -2.03 1.39
CA LEU A 150 -1.23 -2.01 2.65
C LEU A 150 -1.07 -0.61 3.26
N ALA A 151 -1.70 0.37 2.62
CA ALA A 151 -1.75 1.77 3.07
C ALA A 151 -2.64 1.93 4.32
N ILE A 152 -2.36 1.18 5.38
CA ILE A 152 -2.83 1.51 6.73
C ILE A 152 -2.15 2.81 7.11
N ASP A 153 -2.92 3.76 7.67
CA ASP A 153 -2.44 5.06 8.11
C ASP A 153 -1.07 4.93 8.80
N ASN A 154 -0.06 5.56 8.17
CA ASN A 154 1.37 5.24 8.28
C ASN A 154 1.98 5.61 9.65
N ASN A 155 1.15 5.80 10.66
CA ASN A 155 1.42 6.46 11.91
C ASN A 155 1.54 5.45 13.07
N ASN A 156 2.73 4.86 13.19
CA ASN A 156 3.31 4.43 14.47
C ASN A 156 2.51 3.43 15.34
N LEU A 157 1.85 2.44 14.73
CA LEU A 157 1.40 1.27 15.49
C LEU A 157 2.53 0.24 15.62
N PRO A 158 3.09 -0.01 16.82
CA PRO A 158 3.75 -1.29 17.06
C PRO A 158 2.64 -2.35 16.94
N ILE A 159 2.67 -3.19 15.90
CA ILE A 159 1.64 -4.20 15.66
C ILE A 159 2.08 -5.53 16.25
N PRO A 160 1.73 -5.86 17.52
CA PRO A 160 2.00 -7.19 18.03
C PRO A 160 1.25 -8.24 17.21
N LEU A 161 -0.06 -8.05 17.02
CA LEU A 161 -0.93 -9.01 16.36
C LEU A 161 -2.18 -8.31 15.84
N GLU A 162 -2.37 -8.28 14.53
CA GLU A 162 -3.56 -7.68 13.90
C GLU A 162 -4.14 -8.59 12.81
N THR A 163 -5.39 -8.35 12.42
CA THR A 163 -6.08 -9.10 11.36
C THR A 163 -6.57 -8.13 10.31
N PHE A 164 -6.06 -8.29 9.09
CA PHE A 164 -6.40 -7.46 7.95
C PHE A 164 -7.31 -8.22 6.99
N ASN A 165 -8.15 -7.49 6.26
CA ASN A 165 -8.95 -8.01 5.17
C ASN A 165 -8.23 -7.67 3.86
N LEU A 166 -7.56 -8.67 3.28
CA LEU A 166 -6.67 -8.54 2.12
C LEU A 166 -7.26 -9.28 0.91
N ILE A 167 -7.17 -8.69 -0.27
CA ILE A 167 -7.57 -9.36 -1.53
C ILE A 167 -6.39 -10.15 -2.11
N PRO A 168 -6.62 -11.11 -3.03
CA PRO A 168 -5.52 -11.86 -3.64
C PRO A 168 -4.56 -10.95 -4.44
N LEU A 169 -3.29 -10.92 -4.03
CA LEU A 169 -2.20 -10.11 -4.60
C LEU A 169 -0.86 -10.72 -4.19
N ASP A 170 0.21 -10.43 -4.93
CA ASP A 170 1.60 -10.84 -4.66
C ASP A 170 2.52 -9.68 -4.23
N THR A 171 1.98 -8.46 -4.11
CA THR A 171 2.74 -7.22 -3.87
C THR A 171 2.52 -6.58 -2.50
N TYR A 172 1.94 -7.28 -1.52
CA TYR A 172 1.94 -6.77 -0.14
C TYR A 172 3.38 -6.72 0.39
N LYS A 173 3.67 -5.75 1.25
CA LYS A 173 5.02 -5.45 1.69
C LYS A 173 5.06 -5.22 3.19
N VAL A 174 6.17 -5.58 3.80
CA VAL A 174 6.49 -5.31 5.20
C VAL A 174 7.89 -4.74 5.28
N SER A 175 8.12 -3.79 6.21
CA SER A 175 9.38 -3.10 6.41
C SER A 175 9.67 -2.89 7.91
N ALA A 176 10.95 -2.74 8.27
CA ALA A 176 11.37 -2.23 9.59
C ALA A 176 12.59 -1.29 9.46
N SER A 177 12.78 -0.71 8.27
CA SER A 177 13.83 0.26 7.96
C SER A 177 13.51 0.91 6.60
N ASP A 178 13.70 2.22 6.48
CA ASP A 178 13.30 3.06 5.35
C ASP A 178 13.80 2.63 3.94
N GLU A 179 14.72 1.66 3.87
CA GLU A 179 15.39 1.23 2.65
C GLU A 179 15.13 -0.24 2.24
N ASN A 180 14.27 -0.99 2.96
CA ASN A 180 13.95 -2.38 2.60
C ASN A 180 12.47 -2.73 2.78
N ASP A 181 11.88 -3.33 1.73
CA ASP A 181 10.53 -3.90 1.72
C ASP A 181 10.61 -5.39 1.36
N TRP A 182 10.05 -6.28 2.17
CA TRP A 182 9.90 -7.70 1.80
C TRP A 182 8.50 -7.97 1.29
N ALA A 183 8.41 -8.54 0.08
CA ALA A 183 7.15 -8.89 -0.53
C ALA A 183 6.54 -10.16 0.09
N PHE A 184 5.23 -10.12 0.32
CA PHE A 184 4.39 -11.28 0.55
C PHE A 184 3.11 -11.15 -0.27
N GLY A 185 2.44 -12.27 -0.48
CA GLY A 185 1.16 -12.31 -1.16
C GLY A 185 0.09 -13.04 -0.37
N VAL A 186 -1.14 -12.94 -0.87
CA VAL A 186 -2.33 -13.66 -0.43
C VAL A 186 -2.90 -14.34 -1.67
N ASP A 187 -3.13 -15.65 -1.62
CA ASP A 187 -3.66 -16.40 -2.75
C ASP A 187 -5.20 -16.34 -2.86
N ASN A 188 -5.75 -16.89 -3.94
CA ASN A 188 -7.20 -17.01 -4.16
C ASN A 188 -7.93 -17.87 -3.10
N THR A 189 -7.25 -18.40 -2.08
CA THR A 189 -7.83 -19.12 -0.93
C THR A 189 -7.60 -18.41 0.41
N GLY A 190 -7.02 -17.20 0.39
CA GLY A 190 -6.70 -16.41 1.58
C GLY A 190 -5.44 -16.83 2.32
N LYS A 191 -4.59 -17.67 1.73
CA LYS A 191 -3.33 -18.11 2.33
C LYS A 191 -2.19 -17.17 1.96
N VAL A 192 -1.30 -16.90 2.91
CA VAL A 192 -0.10 -16.11 2.65
C VAL A 192 0.96 -16.94 1.93
N PHE A 193 1.71 -16.29 1.05
CA PHE A 193 2.91 -16.82 0.41
C PHE A 193 4.00 -15.74 0.35
N TYR A 194 5.25 -16.16 0.20
CA TYR A 194 6.43 -15.29 0.12
C TYR A 194 7.59 -16.10 -0.48
N ASP A 195 8.71 -15.45 -0.81
CA ASP A 195 9.90 -16.16 -1.32
C ASP A 195 10.41 -17.20 -0.31
N GLN A 196 10.71 -18.42 -0.78
CA GLN A 196 11.10 -19.53 0.10
C GLN A 196 12.40 -19.24 0.91
N SER A 197 13.26 -18.34 0.42
CA SER A 197 14.45 -17.88 1.17
C SER A 197 14.10 -17.09 2.43
N PHE A 198 12.90 -16.49 2.51
CA PHE A 198 12.42 -15.80 3.70
C PHE A 198 11.81 -16.75 4.73
N ASP A 199 11.57 -18.03 4.40
CA ASP A 199 10.99 -18.99 5.35
C ASP A 199 11.96 -19.37 6.47
N TYR A 200 11.52 -19.26 7.71
CA TYR A 200 12.27 -19.60 8.91
C TYR A 200 12.78 -21.05 8.92
N ALA A 201 12.07 -21.99 8.29
CA ALA A 201 12.54 -23.37 8.14
C ALA A 201 13.77 -23.49 7.21
N GLN A 202 14.07 -22.46 6.41
CA GLN A 202 15.27 -22.33 5.57
C GLN A 202 16.31 -21.37 6.17
N GLY A 203 16.10 -20.87 7.39
CA GLY A 203 16.94 -19.87 8.03
C GLY A 203 16.56 -18.42 7.71
N GLY A 204 15.40 -18.19 7.09
CA GLY A 204 14.79 -16.88 6.90
C GLY A 204 14.13 -16.31 8.18
N PHE A 205 13.30 -15.30 8.01
CA PHE A 205 12.73 -14.46 9.07
C PHE A 205 11.19 -14.41 9.09
N LEU A 206 10.51 -15.12 8.18
CA LEU A 206 9.05 -15.23 8.07
C LEU A 206 8.58 -16.65 8.39
N GLN A 207 7.38 -16.77 8.94
CA GLN A 207 6.70 -18.05 9.10
C GLN A 207 5.22 -17.94 8.74
N GLY A 208 4.69 -18.99 8.10
CA GLY A 208 3.26 -19.18 7.90
C GLY A 208 2.79 -19.31 6.45
N ALA A 209 3.70 -19.50 5.49
CA ALA A 209 3.36 -19.84 4.11
C ALA A 209 2.31 -20.96 4.03
N GLY A 210 1.29 -20.79 3.19
CA GLY A 210 0.16 -21.71 3.06
C GLY A 210 -0.88 -21.64 4.19
N THR A 211 -0.79 -20.66 5.09
CA THR A 211 -1.75 -20.40 6.18
C THR A 211 -2.37 -19.00 6.10
N THR A 212 -3.39 -18.71 6.89
CA THR A 212 -3.98 -17.35 6.99
C THR A 212 -3.22 -16.44 7.98
N LYS A 213 -1.97 -16.77 8.31
CA LYS A 213 -1.16 -16.04 9.29
C LYS A 213 0.27 -15.85 8.78
N LEU A 214 0.75 -14.61 8.73
CA LEU A 214 2.17 -14.30 8.57
C LEU A 214 2.76 -13.92 9.95
N THR A 215 3.86 -14.56 10.33
CA THR A 215 4.59 -14.24 11.56
C THR A 215 5.98 -13.73 11.20
N LEU A 216 6.32 -12.56 11.74
CA LEU A 216 7.61 -11.91 11.57
C LEU A 216 8.50 -12.33 12.74
N LEU A 217 9.50 -13.17 12.45
CA LEU A 217 10.38 -13.77 13.45
C LEU A 217 11.73 -13.07 13.58
N GLY A 218 12.22 -12.41 12.53
CA GLY A 218 13.44 -11.60 12.57
C GLY A 218 14.72 -12.37 12.91
N TYR A 219 15.77 -11.62 13.27
CA TYR A 219 17.09 -12.08 13.64
C TYR A 219 17.55 -11.48 14.98
N PRO A 220 18.03 -12.31 15.92
CA PRO A 220 18.43 -11.86 17.24
C PRO A 220 19.78 -11.13 17.19
N LEU A 221 19.87 -10.06 17.96
CA LEU A 221 21.06 -9.22 18.14
C LEU A 221 21.24 -8.90 19.63
N LEU A 222 22.46 -9.03 20.13
CA LEU A 222 22.86 -8.48 21.42
C LEU A 222 23.68 -7.20 21.19
N ILE A 223 23.29 -6.11 21.82
CA ILE A 223 24.01 -4.84 21.82
C ILE A 223 24.68 -4.71 23.19
N ASP A 224 26.01 -4.74 23.23
CA ASP A 224 26.79 -4.74 24.47
C ASP A 224 27.45 -3.37 24.67
N ALA A 225 26.75 -2.50 25.39
CA ALA A 225 27.14 -1.12 25.67
C ALA A 225 27.95 -0.97 26.98
N ARG A 226 28.35 -2.07 27.63
CA ARG A 226 29.05 -2.04 28.93
C ARG A 226 30.38 -1.29 28.92
N ASN A 227 31.01 -1.16 27.75
CA ASN A 227 32.26 -0.43 27.56
C ASN A 227 32.09 0.95 26.88
N ALA A 228 30.85 1.40 26.63
CA ALA A 228 30.58 2.65 25.90
C ALA A 228 31.03 3.92 26.65
N GLY A 229 31.06 3.89 27.99
CA GLY A 229 31.45 5.03 28.84
C GLY A 229 30.22 5.78 29.36
N GLU A 230 30.24 7.11 29.29
CA GLU A 230 29.04 7.94 29.52
C GLU A 230 28.14 8.02 28.26
N ALA A 231 28.66 7.59 27.10
CA ALA A 231 27.93 7.55 25.84
C ALA A 231 26.81 6.49 25.89
N GLY A 232 25.56 6.94 25.74
CA GLY A 232 24.42 6.05 25.57
C GLY A 232 24.30 5.54 24.13
N VAL A 233 23.67 4.38 23.95
CA VAL A 233 23.58 3.69 22.66
C VAL A 233 22.11 3.38 22.33
N ARG A 234 21.65 3.72 21.13
CA ARG A 234 20.38 3.22 20.57
C ARG A 234 20.52 2.82 19.11
N ILE A 235 19.63 1.97 18.62
CA ILE A 235 19.34 1.92 17.19
C ILE A 235 18.42 3.12 16.89
N SER A 236 18.58 3.79 15.75
CA SER A 236 17.90 5.05 15.42
C SER A 236 16.39 5.02 15.63
N SER A 237 15.84 6.20 15.93
CA SER A 237 14.51 6.43 16.53
C SER A 237 13.36 5.68 15.89
N ASP A 238 13.41 5.49 14.57
CA ASP A 238 12.33 4.91 13.76
C ASP A 238 12.19 3.40 14.02
N THR A 239 13.21 2.78 14.61
CA THR A 239 13.13 1.38 15.06
C THR A 239 12.59 1.21 16.48
N GLY A 240 12.37 2.27 17.27
CA GLY A 240 11.80 2.14 18.62
C GLY A 240 12.56 1.25 19.62
N VAL A 241 13.83 0.92 19.36
CA VAL A 241 14.65 0.04 20.23
C VAL A 241 15.06 0.80 21.51
N PRO A 242 14.94 0.21 22.72
CA PRO A 242 15.28 0.89 23.97
C PRO A 242 16.75 1.35 24.05
N PHE A 243 16.95 2.60 24.48
CA PHE A 243 18.25 3.21 24.74
C PHE A 243 19.01 2.48 25.87
N ALA A 244 20.28 2.17 25.62
CA ALA A 244 21.14 1.38 26.49
C ALA A 244 22.41 2.16 26.86
N THR A 245 22.55 2.51 28.14
CA THR A 245 23.67 3.36 28.61
C THR A 245 24.85 2.60 29.21
N SER A 246 24.65 1.35 29.64
CA SER A 246 25.67 0.59 30.40
C SER A 246 25.44 -0.93 30.43
N GLY A 247 24.53 -1.45 29.61
CA GLY A 247 24.04 -2.82 29.70
C GLY A 247 24.27 -3.66 28.44
N VAL A 248 23.75 -4.89 28.47
CA VAL A 248 23.52 -5.69 27.25
C VAL A 248 22.03 -5.63 26.94
N THR A 249 21.68 -5.11 25.76
CA THR A 249 20.30 -5.05 25.26
C THR A 249 20.09 -6.13 24.22
N TYR A 250 18.96 -6.82 24.30
CA TYR A 250 18.49 -7.71 23.24
C TYR A 250 17.63 -6.91 22.26
N ALA A 251 17.89 -7.08 20.97
CA ALA A 251 17.01 -6.68 19.88
C ALA A 251 16.77 -7.87 18.97
N ASN A 252 15.63 -7.88 18.29
CA ASN A 252 15.29 -8.86 17.27
C ASN A 252 14.73 -8.12 16.07
N LEU A 253 15.52 -8.04 15.00
CA LEU A 253 15.31 -7.13 13.89
C LEU A 253 14.93 -7.91 12.63
N LEU A 254 14.20 -7.31 11.71
CA LEU A 254 14.07 -7.87 10.36
C LEU A 254 15.44 -7.80 9.64
N PRO A 255 15.58 -8.33 8.40
CA PRO A 255 16.65 -7.87 7.53
C PRO A 255 16.59 -6.34 7.38
N GLY A 256 17.61 -5.71 6.79
CA GLY A 256 17.58 -4.26 6.63
C GLY A 256 18.87 -3.76 6.00
N CYS A 257 18.77 -2.85 5.03
CA CYS A 257 19.94 -2.32 4.32
C CYS A 257 20.84 -1.47 5.22
N ILE A 258 20.23 -0.67 6.10
CA ILE A 258 20.91 0.18 7.09
C ILE A 258 20.12 0.19 8.39
N TYR A 259 20.77 -0.22 9.47
CA TYR A 259 20.46 0.14 10.84
C TYR A 259 21.52 1.12 11.32
N VAL A 260 21.11 2.26 11.86
CA VAL A 260 22.02 3.24 12.47
C VAL A 260 22.10 2.98 13.96
N LEU A 261 23.32 2.78 14.47
CA LEU A 261 23.61 2.78 15.90
C LEU A 261 24.13 4.18 16.26
N GLU A 262 23.41 4.88 17.13
CA GLU A 262 23.72 6.24 17.57
C GLU A 262 24.43 6.21 18.93
N PHE A 263 25.48 7.03 19.07
CA PHE A 263 26.21 7.23 20.32
C PHE A 263 25.94 8.65 20.84
N GLU A 264 25.39 8.76 22.05
CA GLU A 264 24.98 10.02 22.66
C GLU A 264 26.05 10.52 23.65
N ASP A 265 27.03 11.27 23.13
CA ASP A 265 28.22 11.80 23.83
C ASP A 265 28.35 13.33 23.66
N GLY A 266 27.21 14.05 23.59
CA GLY A 266 27.16 15.50 23.29
C GLY A 266 27.58 15.89 21.86
N VAL A 267 28.36 15.06 21.17
CA VAL A 267 28.57 15.05 19.73
C VAL A 267 27.94 13.76 19.19
N LEU A 268 26.92 13.89 18.33
CA LEU A 268 26.32 12.73 17.67
C LEU A 268 27.35 12.09 16.75
N SER A 269 27.78 10.88 17.11
CA SER A 269 28.47 9.97 16.21
C SER A 269 27.58 8.75 15.97
N SER A 270 27.75 8.13 14.82
CA SER A 270 26.97 6.94 14.48
C SER A 270 27.81 5.93 13.72
N ALA A 271 27.36 4.68 13.75
CA ALA A 271 27.88 3.60 12.95
C ALA A 271 26.71 2.81 12.35
N THR A 272 26.91 2.24 11.17
CA THR A 272 25.85 1.51 10.47
C THR A 272 26.15 0.03 10.36
N PHE A 273 25.12 -0.77 10.55
CA PHE A 273 25.14 -2.22 10.37
C PHE A 273 23.92 -2.66 9.56
N ARG A 274 23.91 -3.91 9.12
CA ARG A 274 22.81 -4.48 8.32
C ARG A 274 22.62 -5.96 8.59
N PHE A 275 21.39 -6.44 8.47
CA PHE A 275 21.08 -7.86 8.39
C PHE A 275 20.73 -8.22 6.95
N SER A 276 21.38 -9.23 6.39
CA SER A 276 20.94 -9.84 5.13
C SER A 276 19.64 -10.63 5.32
N ASP A 277 18.98 -10.98 4.22
CA ASP A 277 17.75 -11.80 4.24
C ASP A 277 17.94 -13.21 4.84
N VAL A 278 19.20 -13.64 5.05
CA VAL A 278 19.61 -14.89 5.70
C VAL A 278 20.32 -14.67 7.05
N GLY A 279 20.11 -13.52 7.70
CA GLY A 279 20.53 -13.27 9.09
C GLY A 279 22.01 -12.99 9.30
N VAL A 280 22.78 -12.73 8.24
CA VAL A 280 24.19 -12.35 8.36
C VAL A 280 24.30 -10.86 8.72
N LEU A 281 24.66 -10.60 9.97
CA LEU A 281 25.01 -9.27 10.45
C LEU A 281 26.33 -8.81 9.81
N THR A 282 26.30 -7.64 9.15
CA THR A 282 27.48 -6.98 8.57
C THR A 282 27.60 -5.56 9.11
N LEU A 283 28.80 -5.13 9.47
CA LEU A 283 29.10 -3.71 9.75
C LEU A 283 29.34 -2.97 8.42
N THR A 284 28.47 -2.01 8.10
CA THR A 284 28.44 -1.30 6.82
C THR A 284 29.42 -0.11 6.83
N HIS A 285 29.57 0.58 7.96
CA HIS A 285 30.63 1.56 8.17
C HIS A 285 31.59 1.09 9.28
N GLN A 286 32.83 0.76 8.87
CA GLN A 286 33.83 0.17 9.75
C GLN A 286 34.50 1.23 10.64
N LEU A 287 33.96 1.40 11.85
CA LEU A 287 34.67 2.02 12.97
C LEU A 287 35.15 0.92 13.94
N PRO A 288 36.19 0.12 13.59
CA PRO A 288 36.58 -1.05 14.39
C PRO A 288 37.11 -0.71 15.80
N TRP A 289 37.47 0.56 16.01
CA TRP A 289 37.84 1.12 17.31
C TRP A 289 36.62 1.51 18.17
N VAL A 290 35.41 1.64 17.57
CA VAL A 290 34.13 1.89 18.25
C VAL A 290 33.28 0.63 18.34
N LEU A 291 33.31 -0.25 17.34
CA LEU A 291 32.47 -1.44 17.28
C LEU A 291 33.29 -2.71 17.01
N SER A 292 32.93 -3.77 17.71
CA SER A 292 33.36 -5.13 17.39
C SER A 292 32.16 -6.07 17.29
N LEU A 293 32.25 -7.05 16.38
CA LEU A 293 31.22 -8.04 16.11
C LEU A 293 31.74 -9.42 16.49
N ASP A 294 31.06 -10.10 17.41
CA ASP A 294 31.31 -11.50 17.74
C ASP A 294 30.01 -12.31 17.88
N LYS A 295 30.10 -13.51 18.48
CA LYS A 295 28.93 -14.33 18.81
C LYS A 295 28.95 -14.71 20.28
N PHE A 296 27.82 -14.50 20.96
CA PHE A 296 27.58 -14.94 22.33
C PHE A 296 26.51 -16.04 22.32
N HIS A 297 26.87 -17.27 22.70
CA HIS A 297 26.02 -18.46 22.61
C HIS A 297 25.32 -18.66 21.24
N GLY A 298 26.00 -18.28 20.16
CA GLY A 298 25.50 -18.39 18.77
C GLY A 298 24.76 -17.16 18.25
N VAL A 299 24.28 -16.29 19.14
CA VAL A 299 23.63 -15.02 18.78
C VAL A 299 24.69 -13.98 18.38
N PRO A 300 24.54 -13.26 17.26
CA PRO A 300 25.39 -12.12 16.92
C PRO A 300 25.39 -11.08 18.05
N ARG A 301 26.57 -10.62 18.45
CA ARG A 301 26.73 -9.57 19.45
C ARG A 301 27.58 -8.42 18.90
N LEU A 302 27.02 -7.23 18.97
CA LEU A 302 27.64 -5.97 18.65
C LEU A 302 28.13 -5.31 19.94
N THR A 303 29.45 -5.34 20.17
CA THR A 303 30.07 -4.73 21.35
C THR A 303 30.56 -3.32 21.01
N VAL A 304 30.09 -2.34 21.80
CA VAL A 304 30.56 -0.96 21.74
C VAL A 304 31.84 -0.85 22.56
N ASN A 305 32.94 -0.61 21.87
CA ASN A 305 34.26 -0.38 22.44
C ASN A 305 34.36 1.07 22.97
N ARG A 306 35.24 1.27 23.95
CA ARG A 306 35.39 2.56 24.63
C ARG A 306 35.84 3.65 23.65
N VAL A 307 34.97 4.64 23.44
CA VAL A 307 35.31 5.87 22.72
C VAL A 307 36.15 6.75 23.64
N THR A 308 37.48 6.64 23.57
CA THR A 308 38.38 7.66 24.10
C THR A 308 38.73 8.64 22.99
N LEU A 309 38.08 9.82 23.00
CA LEU A 309 38.59 10.97 22.27
C LEU A 309 39.97 11.35 22.83
N ALA A 310 40.93 11.53 21.93
CA ALA A 310 42.17 12.23 22.29
C ALA A 310 41.84 13.72 22.46
N HIS A 311 42.13 14.25 23.65
CA HIS A 311 42.04 15.68 23.96
C HIS A 311 43.13 16.48 23.24
#